data_AF-A0A3B1K404-F1
#
_entry.id   AF-A0A3B1K404-F1
#
_cell.length_a   1.000
_cell.length_b   1.000
_cell.length_c   1.000
_cell.angle_alpha   90.00
_cell.angle_beta   90.00
_cell.angle_gamma   90.00
#
_symmetry.space_group_name_H-M   'P 1'
#
loop_
_entity.id
_entity.type
_entity.pdbx_description
1 polymer ?
#
loop_
_entity_poly.entity_id
_entity_poly.type
_entity_poly.pdbx_seq_one_letter_code
_entity_poly.pdbx_strand_id
1 'polypeptide(L)'
;MMSSCSCREQSLRLNQQVNVMRKEIKNLRQQIDSAVRAHRKHMSSLQSELEIWSRGKPQKRPAAPDPQPGPEISLEKGCIQTVPIGYIDSCFSRKNGTPRQPAVCTVSRASLQIQPSVFNNPDHALTGLENYSHVWLIFLFHKNGHLSYKAKVKPPRLNGQKVGVYSTRSPHRPNAIGLTLAKLESITEWGRPKFQFLKGADEAEAAVRGILAADPRSVYRRTRCRDRLFFFTLDSAEITCWFGDGFVEVLRVRPVQTQEIPT
;
A
#
# COMPACT_ATOMS: atom_id res chain seq x y z
N MET A 1 -80.49 -17.78 -28.04
CA MET A 1 -80.29 -16.51 -27.29
C MET A 1 -78.80 -16.30 -27.09
N MET A 2 -78.37 -15.04 -27.07
CA MET A 2 -77.05 -14.50 -26.64
C MET A 2 -75.91 -14.49 -27.66
N SER A 3 -75.75 -13.34 -28.33
CA SER A 3 -74.44 -12.84 -28.76
C SER A 3 -74.51 -11.33 -29.02
N SER A 4 -74.30 -10.50 -27.99
CA SER A 4 -74.11 -9.04 -28.15
C SER A 4 -73.66 -8.34 -26.86
N CYS A 5 -72.43 -8.57 -26.37
CA CYS A 5 -71.79 -7.62 -25.44
C CYS A 5 -70.29 -7.92 -25.21
N SER A 6 -69.40 -7.53 -26.14
CA SER A 6 -67.94 -7.64 -25.92
C SER A 6 -67.15 -6.43 -26.45
N CYS A 7 -67.51 -5.94 -27.63
CA CYS A 7 -66.79 -4.84 -28.27
C CYS A 7 -66.97 -3.47 -27.55
N ARG A 8 -68.16 -3.23 -26.96
CA ARG A 8 -68.47 -1.97 -26.25
C ARG A 8 -67.70 -1.83 -24.94
N GLU A 9 -67.55 -2.93 -24.18
CA GLU A 9 -66.77 -2.95 -22.94
C GLU A 9 -65.27 -2.76 -23.20
N GLN A 10 -64.73 -3.40 -24.25
CA GLN A 10 -63.33 -3.21 -24.63
C GLN A 10 -63.04 -1.77 -25.04
N SER A 11 -63.91 -1.16 -25.85
CA SER A 11 -63.79 0.25 -26.25
C SER A 11 -63.83 1.22 -25.05
N LEU A 12 -64.67 0.95 -24.05
CA LEU A 12 -64.73 1.74 -22.83
C LEU A 12 -63.44 1.61 -21.99
N ARG A 13 -62.90 0.39 -21.85
CA ARG A 13 -61.62 0.17 -21.13
C ARG A 13 -60.44 0.85 -21.82
N LEU A 14 -60.35 0.75 -23.14
CA LEU A 14 -59.32 1.44 -23.94
C LEU A 14 -59.43 2.96 -23.80
N ASN A 15 -60.64 3.53 -23.86
CA ASN A 15 -60.84 4.97 -23.63
C ASN A 15 -60.47 5.41 -22.20
N GLN A 16 -60.75 4.58 -21.20
CA GLN A 16 -60.31 4.84 -19.82
C GLN A 16 -58.78 4.82 -19.73
N GLN A 17 -58.10 3.84 -20.32
CA GLN A 17 -56.63 3.76 -20.34
C GLN A 17 -56.00 4.97 -21.06
N VAL A 18 -56.54 5.37 -22.21
CA VAL A 18 -56.05 6.57 -22.92
C VAL A 18 -56.24 7.83 -22.07
N ASN A 19 -57.35 7.96 -21.34
CA ASN A 19 -57.57 9.10 -20.45
C ASN A 19 -56.61 9.11 -19.25
N VAL A 20 -56.27 7.94 -18.70
CA VAL A 20 -55.25 7.82 -17.65
C VAL A 20 -53.89 8.22 -18.20
N MET A 21 -53.45 7.66 -19.33
CA MET A 21 -52.17 8.00 -19.95
C MET A 21 -52.06 9.48 -20.30
N ARG A 22 -53.14 10.11 -20.80
CA ARG A 22 -53.16 11.56 -21.05
C ARG A 22 -52.97 12.39 -19.78
N LYS A 23 -53.58 11.97 -18.67
CA LYS A 23 -53.38 12.61 -17.36
C LYS A 23 -51.95 12.42 -16.85
N GLU A 24 -51.39 11.23 -17.01
CA GLU A 24 -50.00 10.94 -16.62
C GLU A 24 -49.00 11.75 -17.45
N ILE A 25 -49.16 11.82 -18.77
CA ILE A 25 -48.32 12.66 -19.65
C ILE A 25 -48.41 14.14 -19.23
N LYS A 26 -49.61 14.62 -18.88
CA LYS A 26 -49.77 16.00 -18.38
C LYS A 26 -49.03 16.20 -17.05
N ASN A 27 -49.13 15.24 -16.13
CA ASN A 27 -48.44 15.30 -14.83
C ASN A 27 -46.92 15.27 -15.00
N LEU A 28 -46.40 14.37 -15.86
CA LEU A 28 -44.97 14.28 -16.17
C LEU A 28 -44.43 15.57 -16.79
N ARG A 29 -45.16 16.19 -17.74
CA ARG A 29 -44.78 17.50 -18.30
C ARG A 29 -44.71 18.57 -17.22
N GLN A 30 -45.68 18.61 -16.31
CA GLN A 30 -45.70 19.58 -15.22
C GLN A 30 -44.55 19.37 -14.22
N GLN A 31 -44.16 18.11 -13.96
CA GLN A 31 -42.99 17.77 -13.14
C GLN A 31 -41.68 18.16 -13.81
N ILE A 32 -41.56 17.96 -15.13
CA ILE A 32 -40.37 18.41 -15.89
C ILE A 32 -40.26 19.93 -15.83
N ASP A 33 -41.35 20.67 -16.04
CA ASP A 33 -41.33 22.13 -15.99
C ASP A 33 -41.02 22.68 -14.59
N SER A 34 -41.45 22.01 -13.52
CA SER A 34 -41.08 22.39 -12.15
C SER A 34 -39.61 22.08 -11.88
N ALA A 35 -39.10 20.92 -12.32
CA ALA A 35 -37.70 20.54 -12.18
C ALA A 35 -36.76 21.49 -12.95
N VAL A 36 -37.11 21.88 -14.18
CA VAL A 36 -36.34 22.84 -14.99
C VAL A 36 -36.29 24.21 -14.32
N ARG A 37 -37.40 24.67 -13.74
CA ARG A 37 -37.43 25.94 -13.00
C ARG A 37 -36.59 25.89 -11.72
N ALA A 38 -36.66 24.80 -10.96
CA ALA A 38 -35.83 24.59 -9.78
C ALA A 38 -34.33 24.59 -10.16
N HIS A 39 -33.98 23.87 -11.22
CA HIS A 39 -32.61 23.83 -11.73
C HIS A 39 -32.11 25.22 -12.16
N ARG A 40 -32.92 25.99 -12.90
CA ARG A 40 -32.58 27.37 -13.29
C ARG A 40 -32.36 28.26 -12.06
N LYS A 41 -33.18 28.13 -11.01
CA LYS A 41 -33.01 28.89 -9.75
C LYS A 41 -31.70 28.51 -9.05
N HIS A 42 -31.37 27.22 -8.99
CA HIS A 42 -30.13 26.75 -8.39
C HIS A 42 -28.91 27.26 -9.17
N MET A 43 -28.95 27.23 -10.51
CA MET A 43 -27.88 27.77 -11.36
C MET A 43 -27.69 29.28 -11.20
N SER A 44 -28.78 30.04 -11.09
CA SER A 44 -28.71 31.48 -10.82
C SER A 44 -28.14 31.80 -9.44
N SER A 45 -28.47 30.99 -8.42
CA SER A 45 -27.92 31.12 -7.07
C SER A 45 -26.43 30.79 -7.03
N LEU A 46 -26.00 29.75 -7.76
CA LEU A 46 -24.59 29.40 -7.91
C LEU A 46 -23.81 30.51 -8.61
N GLN A 47 -24.37 31.12 -9.66
CA GLN A 47 -23.74 32.24 -10.34
C GLN A 47 -23.58 33.46 -9.43
N SER A 48 -24.58 33.80 -8.61
CA SER A 48 -24.47 34.93 -7.68
C SER A 48 -23.42 34.68 -6.60
N GLU A 49 -23.35 33.48 -6.04
CA GLU A 49 -22.34 33.09 -5.04
C GLU A 49 -20.92 33.14 -5.65
N LEU A 50 -20.75 32.64 -6.87
CA LEU A 50 -19.47 32.70 -7.59
C LEU A 50 -19.07 34.13 -7.94
N GLU A 51 -20.01 35.00 -8.30
CA GLU A 51 -19.72 36.42 -8.53
C GLU A 51 -19.31 37.15 -7.24
N ILE A 52 -19.98 36.89 -6.12
CA ILE A 52 -19.60 37.42 -4.80
C ILE A 52 -18.18 36.97 -4.45
N TRP A 53 -17.86 35.70 -4.67
CA TRP A 53 -16.53 35.15 -4.42
C TRP A 53 -15.46 35.76 -5.35
N SER A 54 -15.80 36.02 -6.61
CA SER A 54 -14.91 36.67 -7.57
C SER A 54 -14.59 38.14 -7.22
N ARG A 55 -15.49 38.83 -6.50
CA ARG A 55 -15.35 40.25 -6.13
C ARG A 55 -14.74 40.47 -4.74
N GLY A 56 -14.56 39.44 -3.92
CA GLY A 56 -14.13 39.55 -2.52
C GLY A 56 -12.62 39.37 -2.30
N LYS A 57 -11.90 40.45 -1.98
CA LYS A 57 -10.62 40.39 -1.24
C LYS A 57 -10.83 39.70 0.12
N PRO A 58 -9.83 38.97 0.66
CA PRO A 58 -10.00 38.25 1.93
C PRO A 58 -10.07 39.21 3.13
N GLN A 59 -11.20 39.25 3.82
CA GLN A 59 -11.33 39.89 5.13
C GLN A 59 -10.94 38.90 6.24
N LYS A 60 -9.89 39.25 7.02
CA LYS A 60 -9.51 38.60 8.27
C LYS A 60 -10.61 38.81 9.32
N ARG A 61 -11.17 37.74 9.88
CA ARG A 61 -11.93 37.81 11.15
C ARG A 61 -10.96 37.58 12.33
N PRO A 62 -11.11 38.26 13.47
CA PRO A 62 -10.34 37.94 14.67
C PRO A 62 -10.86 36.64 15.30
N ALA A 63 -9.94 35.73 15.61
CA ALA A 63 -10.26 34.45 16.27
C ALA A 63 -10.38 34.64 17.80
N ALA A 64 -11.39 34.01 18.40
CA ALA A 64 -11.40 33.73 19.84
C ALA A 64 -10.38 32.62 20.15
N PRO A 65 -9.80 32.56 21.38
CA PRO A 65 -8.84 31.53 21.73
C PRO A 65 -9.56 30.26 22.19
N ASP A 66 -9.50 29.21 21.36
CA ASP A 66 -9.87 27.84 21.74
C ASP A 66 -8.62 27.01 22.08
N PRO A 67 -8.78 25.90 22.83
CA PRO A 67 -7.69 25.17 23.48
C PRO A 67 -6.76 24.50 22.45
N GLN A 68 -5.46 24.49 22.73
CA GLN A 68 -4.44 23.99 21.79
C GLN A 68 -4.64 22.51 21.44
N PRO A 69 -4.82 22.16 20.16
CA PRO A 69 -4.66 20.79 19.67
C PRO A 69 -3.16 20.48 19.52
N GLY A 70 -2.78 19.19 19.63
CA GLY A 70 -1.47 18.69 19.17
C GLY A 70 -1.24 19.05 17.69
N PRO A 71 -0.04 18.84 17.12
CA PRO A 71 0.33 19.41 15.81
C PRO A 71 -0.66 18.95 14.73
N GLU A 72 -1.61 19.82 14.42
CA GLU A 72 -2.60 19.62 13.39
C GLU A 72 -1.89 19.81 12.07
N ILE A 73 -1.41 18.71 11.48
CA ILE A 73 -0.87 18.73 10.12
C ILE A 73 -2.06 18.91 9.18
N SER A 74 -2.49 20.16 9.00
CA SER A 74 -3.43 20.51 7.96
C SER A 74 -2.76 20.24 6.61
N LEU A 75 -3.14 19.12 5.96
CA LEU A 75 -2.66 18.76 4.63
C LEU A 75 -2.99 19.81 3.55
N GLU A 76 -3.85 20.78 3.89
CA GLU A 76 -4.29 21.85 3.00
C GLU A 76 -3.22 22.94 2.81
N LYS A 77 -2.25 23.07 3.72
CA LYS A 77 -1.17 24.08 3.65
C LYS A 77 0.13 23.56 4.27
N GLY A 78 1.19 23.42 3.47
CA GLY A 78 2.55 23.24 4.00
C GLY A 78 3.41 22.20 3.29
N CYS A 79 4.51 21.83 3.94
CA CYS A 79 5.43 20.77 3.53
C CYS A 79 4.93 19.43 4.11
N ILE A 80 4.74 18.43 3.25
CA ILE A 80 4.36 17.08 3.69
C ILE A 80 5.63 16.33 4.05
N GLN A 81 5.80 16.04 5.33
CA GLN A 81 6.89 15.19 5.80
C GLN A 81 6.47 13.72 5.69
N THR A 82 7.23 12.93 4.93
CA THR A 82 6.97 11.50 4.74
C THR A 82 8.05 10.67 5.40
N VAL A 83 7.67 9.54 6.00
CA VAL A 83 8.60 8.52 6.50
C VAL A 83 8.75 7.44 5.42
N PRO A 84 9.98 7.04 5.05
CA PRO A 84 10.18 5.91 4.14
C PRO A 84 9.67 4.62 4.78
N ILE A 85 8.73 3.93 4.12
CA ILE A 85 8.16 2.66 4.61
C ILE A 85 9.06 1.45 4.33
N GLY A 86 10.05 1.61 3.45
CA GLY A 86 10.88 0.52 2.97
C GLY A 86 11.92 0.98 1.95
N TYR A 87 12.82 0.08 1.58
CA TYR A 87 13.92 0.32 0.65
C TYR A 87 13.90 -0.73 -0.46
N ILE A 88 14.14 -0.28 -1.68
CA ILE A 88 14.18 -1.15 -2.85
C ILE A 88 15.63 -1.42 -3.25
N ASP A 89 15.95 -2.70 -3.40
CA ASP A 89 17.17 -3.17 -4.04
C ASP A 89 16.83 -3.73 -5.42
N SER A 90 17.66 -3.44 -6.42
CA SER A 90 17.43 -3.89 -7.79
C SER A 90 18.76 -4.18 -8.47
N CYS A 91 18.70 -4.90 -9.59
CA CYS A 91 19.85 -5.12 -10.46
C CYS A 91 20.49 -3.84 -11.06
N PHE A 92 19.96 -2.65 -10.77
CA PHE A 92 20.52 -1.37 -11.20
C PHE A 92 21.18 -0.61 -10.03
N SER A 93 22.47 -0.84 -9.80
CA SER A 93 23.23 -0.18 -8.73
C SER A 93 23.55 1.30 -9.00
N ARG A 94 23.54 1.73 -10.27
CA ARG A 94 23.80 3.10 -10.70
C ARG A 94 22.73 3.58 -11.67
N LYS A 95 22.54 4.90 -11.74
CA LYS A 95 21.62 5.57 -12.69
C LYS A 95 21.96 5.25 -14.16
N ASN A 96 23.24 5.05 -14.46
CA ASN A 96 23.66 4.69 -15.81
C ASN A 96 23.21 3.26 -16.11
N GLY A 97 22.55 3.04 -17.23
CA GLY A 97 21.96 1.74 -17.58
C GLY A 97 20.58 1.48 -16.97
N THR A 98 20.12 2.23 -15.95
CA THR A 98 18.74 2.11 -15.46
C THR A 98 17.75 2.48 -16.57
N PRO A 99 16.81 1.60 -16.91
CA PRO A 99 15.82 1.88 -17.93
C PRO A 99 15.01 3.14 -17.60
N ARG A 100 14.81 3.99 -18.60
CA ARG A 100 14.01 5.22 -18.43
C ARG A 100 12.52 4.93 -18.27
N GLN A 101 12.07 3.74 -18.68
CA GLN A 101 10.71 3.24 -18.56
C GLN A 101 10.77 1.76 -18.19
N PRO A 102 9.88 1.27 -17.31
CA PRO A 102 9.91 -0.11 -16.81
C PRO A 102 9.73 -1.15 -17.92
N ALA A 103 8.96 -0.83 -18.97
CA ALA A 103 8.68 -1.75 -20.08
C ALA A 103 9.91 -2.12 -20.95
N VAL A 104 11.07 -1.49 -20.76
CA VAL A 104 12.26 -1.75 -21.60
C VAL A 104 13.01 -3.00 -21.15
N CYS A 105 13.03 -3.31 -19.86
CA CYS A 105 13.67 -4.51 -19.32
C CYS A 105 12.65 -5.25 -18.46
N THR A 106 11.77 -6.03 -19.09
CA THR A 106 10.66 -6.71 -18.41
C THR A 106 11.11 -7.86 -17.50
N VAL A 107 12.34 -8.36 -17.71
CA VAL A 107 12.94 -9.45 -16.93
C VAL A 107 13.68 -8.95 -15.68
N SER A 108 13.85 -7.63 -15.50
CA SER A 108 14.56 -7.10 -14.34
C SER A 108 13.76 -7.36 -13.06
N ARG A 109 14.43 -7.93 -12.05
CA ARG A 109 13.87 -8.15 -10.72
C ARG A 109 14.40 -7.14 -9.72
N ALA A 110 13.61 -6.89 -8.68
CA ALA A 110 13.92 -6.04 -7.56
C ALA A 110 13.24 -6.57 -6.30
N SER A 111 13.84 -6.32 -5.14
CA SER A 111 13.32 -6.68 -3.82
C SER A 111 12.98 -5.41 -3.06
N LEU A 112 11.74 -5.30 -2.58
CA LEU A 112 11.32 -4.21 -1.71
C LEU A 112 11.26 -4.73 -0.27
N GLN A 113 12.14 -4.20 0.59
CA GLN A 113 12.16 -4.52 2.00
C GLN A 113 11.38 -3.46 2.78
N ILE A 114 10.29 -3.87 3.43
CA ILE A 114 9.52 -3.00 4.32
C ILE A 114 10.26 -2.88 5.66
N GLN A 115 10.34 -1.67 6.21
CA GLN A 115 11.00 -1.43 7.48
C GLN A 115 10.12 -1.91 8.65
N PRO A 116 10.64 -2.77 9.55
CA PRO A 116 9.88 -3.21 10.72
C PRO A 116 9.54 -2.07 11.68
N SER A 117 10.35 -1.00 11.72
CA SER A 117 10.15 0.14 12.64
C SER A 117 8.94 1.00 12.33
N VAL A 118 8.32 0.83 11.15
CA VAL A 118 7.20 1.66 10.68
C VAL A 118 5.87 1.16 11.20
N PHE A 119 5.74 -0.15 11.42
CA PHE A 119 4.51 -0.80 11.86
C PHE A 119 4.80 -1.69 13.06
N ASN A 120 3.91 -1.73 14.05
CA ASN A 120 4.06 -2.66 15.17
C ASN A 120 4.11 -4.13 14.69
N ASN A 121 3.37 -4.46 13.64
CA ASN A 121 3.37 -5.76 12.96
C ASN A 121 3.48 -5.54 11.44
N PRO A 122 4.70 -5.48 10.87
CA PRO A 122 4.90 -5.20 9.44
C PRO A 122 4.26 -6.27 8.53
N ASP A 123 4.25 -7.53 8.97
CA ASP A 123 3.68 -8.65 8.21
C ASP A 123 2.17 -8.44 7.94
N HIS A 124 1.44 -7.86 8.88
CA HIS A 124 0.00 -7.60 8.73
C HIS A 124 -0.31 -6.56 7.64
N ALA A 125 0.63 -5.64 7.36
CA ALA A 125 0.47 -4.65 6.30
C ALA A 125 0.58 -5.28 4.90
N LEU A 126 1.09 -6.51 4.80
CA LEU A 126 1.27 -7.25 3.55
C LEU A 126 0.18 -8.31 3.33
N THR A 127 -0.63 -8.63 4.36
CA THR A 127 -1.70 -9.62 4.26
C THR A 127 -2.67 -9.31 3.13
N GLY A 128 -2.93 -10.29 2.26
CA GLY A 128 -3.86 -10.18 1.15
C GLY A 128 -3.27 -9.55 -0.11
N LEU A 129 -2.03 -9.06 -0.07
CA LEU A 129 -1.32 -8.52 -1.22
C LEU A 129 -1.01 -9.62 -2.26
N GLU A 130 -0.85 -10.87 -1.81
CA GLU A 130 -0.67 -12.07 -2.63
C GLU A 130 -1.84 -12.36 -3.58
N ASN A 131 -3.02 -11.80 -3.33
CA ASN A 131 -4.19 -11.93 -4.20
C ASN A 131 -4.09 -11.08 -5.47
N TYR A 132 -3.08 -10.22 -5.58
CA TYR A 132 -2.88 -9.30 -6.70
C TYR A 132 -1.66 -9.69 -7.53
N SER A 133 -1.79 -9.63 -8.85
CA SER A 133 -0.67 -9.91 -9.76
C SER A 133 0.33 -8.76 -9.88
N HIS A 134 -0.09 -7.54 -9.54
CA HIS A 134 0.71 -6.33 -9.70
C HIS A 134 0.48 -5.36 -8.54
N VAL A 135 1.51 -4.56 -8.26
CA VAL A 135 1.50 -3.55 -7.19
C VAL A 135 1.95 -2.20 -7.74
N TRP A 136 1.35 -1.13 -7.22
CA TRP A 136 1.81 0.23 -7.45
C TRP A 136 2.88 0.60 -6.43
N LEU A 137 4.06 0.96 -6.91
CA LEU A 137 5.16 1.45 -6.11
C LEU A 137 5.27 2.96 -6.24
N ILE A 138 5.08 3.66 -5.12
CA ILE A 138 5.37 5.09 -4.97
C ILE A 138 6.71 5.21 -4.26
N PHE A 139 7.69 5.83 -4.90
CA PHE A 139 9.06 5.90 -4.38
C PHE A 139 9.65 7.29 -4.54
N LEU A 140 10.69 7.60 -3.76
CA LEU A 140 11.39 8.89 -3.83
C LEU A 140 12.67 8.75 -4.66
N PHE A 141 12.91 9.68 -5.59
CA PHE A 141 14.20 9.82 -6.25
C PHE A 141 15.24 10.44 -5.30
N HIS A 142 15.72 9.65 -4.33
CA HIS A 142 16.62 10.07 -3.24
C HIS A 142 17.91 10.79 -3.69
N LYS A 143 18.40 10.54 -4.92
CA LYS A 143 19.58 11.23 -5.48
C LYS A 143 19.24 12.51 -6.26
N ASN A 144 17.96 12.82 -6.45
CA ASN A 144 17.55 14.08 -7.05
C ASN A 144 17.48 15.14 -5.96
N GLY A 145 18.66 15.64 -5.59
CA GLY A 145 18.79 16.71 -4.60
C GLY A 145 18.03 17.98 -4.98
N HIS A 146 17.80 18.83 -3.97
CA HIS A 146 17.10 20.12 -4.02
C HIS A 146 17.84 21.21 -4.84
N LEU A 147 18.36 20.89 -6.03
CA LEU A 147 18.85 21.88 -6.96
C LEU A 147 17.67 22.48 -7.72
N SER A 148 17.39 23.77 -7.48
CA SER A 148 16.54 24.67 -8.26
C SER A 148 15.56 23.99 -9.25
N TYR A 149 14.28 23.92 -8.91
CA TYR A 149 13.29 23.33 -9.80
C TYR A 149 13.11 24.17 -11.07
N LYS A 150 13.49 23.60 -12.21
CA LYS A 150 13.27 24.22 -13.52
C LYS A 150 11.86 23.90 -14.00
N ALA A 151 11.11 24.93 -14.41
CA ALA A 151 9.78 24.76 -14.99
C ALA A 151 9.78 23.95 -16.30
N LYS A 152 10.90 23.98 -17.05
CA LYS A 152 11.08 23.26 -18.31
C LYS A 152 12.24 22.26 -18.22
N VAL A 153 12.06 21.12 -18.88
CA VAL A 153 13.04 20.02 -18.98
C VAL A 153 13.26 19.65 -20.45
N LYS A 154 14.35 18.90 -20.74
CA LYS A 154 14.65 18.35 -22.07
C LYS A 154 14.51 16.82 -22.04
N PRO A 155 13.35 16.26 -22.39
CA PRO A 155 13.18 14.81 -22.46
C PRO A 155 14.05 14.19 -23.55
N PRO A 156 14.65 13.00 -23.32
CA PRO A 156 15.53 12.35 -24.30
C PRO A 156 14.85 12.03 -25.64
N ARG A 157 13.53 11.79 -25.62
CA ARG A 157 12.76 11.38 -26.80
C ARG A 157 12.29 12.55 -27.68
N LEU A 158 12.55 13.79 -27.29
CA LEU A 158 12.07 14.99 -27.99
C LEU A 158 13.20 15.75 -28.72
N ASN A 159 14.27 15.07 -29.13
CA ASN A 159 15.35 15.64 -29.95
C ASN A 159 15.86 17.02 -29.46
N GLY A 160 15.96 17.20 -28.14
CA GLY A 160 16.46 18.43 -27.52
C GLY A 160 15.43 19.54 -27.26
N GLN A 161 14.15 19.35 -27.64
CA GLN A 161 13.08 20.29 -27.32
C GLN A 161 12.88 20.44 -25.80
N LYS A 162 12.57 21.67 -25.38
CA LYS A 162 12.24 22.00 -23.98
C LYS A 162 10.73 22.01 -23.79
N VAL A 163 10.23 21.18 -22.89
CA VAL A 163 8.79 21.12 -22.53
C VAL A 163 8.60 21.33 -21.03
N GLY A 164 7.37 21.63 -20.61
CA GLY A 164 7.05 21.80 -19.19
C GLY A 164 7.31 20.53 -18.39
N VAL A 165 7.76 20.65 -17.14
CA VAL A 165 8.10 19.49 -16.30
C VAL A 165 6.90 18.55 -16.10
N TYR A 166 5.70 19.10 -15.94
CA TYR A 166 4.48 18.33 -15.69
C TYR A 166 3.90 17.63 -16.93
N SER A 167 4.32 17.97 -18.15
CA SER A 167 4.00 17.18 -19.34
C SER A 167 4.93 15.97 -19.52
N THR A 168 5.78 15.69 -18.53
CA THR A 168 6.80 14.65 -18.59
C THR A 168 6.87 13.82 -17.31
N ARG A 169 7.50 12.65 -17.42
CA ARG A 169 7.89 11.80 -16.28
C ARG A 169 9.30 12.13 -15.76
N SER A 170 9.75 13.38 -15.91
CA SER A 170 11.07 13.80 -15.43
C SER A 170 11.17 13.57 -13.92
N PRO A 171 12.28 12.99 -13.43
CA PRO A 171 12.49 12.79 -12.01
C PRO A 171 12.94 14.11 -11.33
N HIS A 172 13.37 15.12 -12.10
CA HIS A 172 13.71 16.46 -11.63
C HIS A 172 12.44 17.32 -11.55
N ARG A 173 11.77 17.31 -10.40
CA ARG A 173 10.48 17.98 -10.14
C ARG A 173 10.37 18.39 -8.66
N PRO A 174 9.47 19.33 -8.29
CA PRO A 174 9.35 19.83 -6.92
C PRO A 174 9.21 18.75 -5.85
N ASN A 175 8.35 17.77 -6.12
CA ASN A 175 8.22 16.56 -5.30
C ASN A 175 8.77 15.40 -6.13
N ALA A 176 9.97 14.93 -5.77
CA ALA A 176 10.72 13.92 -6.51
C ALA A 176 10.14 12.50 -6.34
N ILE A 177 8.83 12.37 -6.54
CA ILE A 177 8.07 11.13 -6.39
C ILE A 177 8.00 10.43 -7.75
N GLY A 178 8.39 9.16 -7.76
CA GLY A 178 8.24 8.22 -8.86
C GLY A 178 7.04 7.30 -8.62
N LEU A 179 6.49 6.79 -9.73
CA LEU A 179 5.42 5.80 -9.74
C LEU A 179 5.80 4.68 -10.70
N THR A 180 5.60 3.43 -10.31
CA THR A 180 5.80 2.26 -11.16
C THR A 180 4.78 1.20 -10.86
N LEU A 181 4.24 0.58 -11.91
CA LEU A 181 3.49 -0.66 -11.81
C LEU A 181 4.48 -1.82 -11.93
N ALA A 182 4.59 -2.64 -10.90
CA ALA A 182 5.46 -3.80 -10.87
C ALA A 182 4.63 -5.07 -10.76
N LYS A 183 5.07 -6.15 -11.43
CA LYS A 183 4.51 -7.48 -11.22
C LYS A 183 4.96 -8.00 -9.85
N LEU A 184 4.02 -8.48 -9.04
CA LEU A 184 4.34 -9.13 -7.78
C LEU A 184 4.73 -10.58 -8.06
N GLU A 185 5.96 -10.96 -7.73
CA GLU A 185 6.46 -12.33 -7.94
C GLU A 185 6.24 -13.19 -6.70
N SER A 186 6.65 -12.70 -5.53
CA SER A 186 6.49 -13.38 -4.26
C SER A 186 6.56 -12.40 -3.10
N ILE A 187 5.92 -12.74 -1.99
CA ILE A 187 6.07 -12.06 -0.70
C ILE A 187 6.81 -13.03 0.22
N THR A 188 7.91 -12.57 0.81
CA THR A 188 8.75 -13.40 1.69
C THR A 188 9.14 -12.61 2.94
N GLU A 189 9.11 -13.26 4.10
CA GLU A 189 9.65 -12.69 5.33
C GLU A 189 11.17 -12.68 5.26
N TRP A 190 11.77 -11.50 5.08
CA TRP A 190 13.22 -11.33 5.12
C TRP A 190 13.70 -11.34 6.58
N GLY A 191 14.54 -12.32 6.94
CA GLY A 191 15.25 -12.33 8.21
C GLY A 191 14.61 -13.13 9.35
N ARG A 192 13.52 -13.90 9.11
CA ARG A 192 13.23 -15.01 10.04
C ARG A 192 14.20 -16.15 9.76
N PRO A 193 14.94 -16.64 10.78
CA PRO A 193 15.72 -17.85 10.63
C PRO A 193 14.81 -18.96 10.15
N LYS A 194 15.06 -19.48 8.95
CA LYS A 194 14.33 -20.63 8.46
C LYS A 194 15.22 -21.86 8.60
N PHE A 195 14.64 -22.92 9.14
CA PHE A 195 15.23 -24.24 9.09
C PHE A 195 15.42 -24.65 7.62
N GLN A 196 16.61 -25.12 7.27
CA GLN A 196 16.94 -25.58 5.92
C GLN A 196 16.42 -26.99 5.67
N PHE A 197 16.41 -27.83 6.71
CA PHE A 197 16.06 -29.24 6.65
C PHE A 197 14.79 -29.56 7.43
N LEU A 198 14.51 -28.85 8.53
CA LEU A 198 13.29 -29.06 9.32
C LEU A 198 12.12 -28.27 8.71
N LYS A 199 10.92 -28.87 8.72
CA LYS A 199 9.71 -28.33 8.09
C LYS A 199 9.02 -27.24 8.92
N GLY A 200 9.31 -27.14 10.22
CA GLY A 200 8.67 -26.17 11.10
C GLY A 200 9.15 -26.23 12.55
N ALA A 201 8.54 -25.37 13.39
CA ALA A 201 8.87 -25.24 14.81
C ALA A 201 8.60 -26.53 15.61
N ASP A 202 7.49 -27.22 15.33
CA ASP A 202 7.13 -28.46 16.03
C ASP A 202 8.16 -29.58 15.79
N GLU A 203 8.64 -29.72 14.56
CA GLU A 203 9.68 -30.70 14.20
C GLU A 203 11.02 -30.34 14.83
N ALA A 204 11.36 -29.05 14.88
CA ALA A 204 12.55 -28.58 15.56
C ALA A 204 12.51 -28.79 17.07
N GLU A 205 11.37 -28.53 17.71
CA GLU A 205 11.18 -28.79 19.13
C GLU A 205 11.34 -30.28 19.44
N ALA A 206 10.71 -31.16 18.65
CA ALA A 206 10.85 -32.60 18.80
C ALA A 206 12.30 -33.08 18.65
N ALA A 207 13.03 -32.54 17.66
CA ALA A 207 14.44 -32.84 17.45
C ALA A 207 15.32 -32.37 18.61
N VAL A 208 15.13 -31.14 19.11
CA VAL A 208 15.84 -30.63 20.29
C VAL A 208 15.56 -31.49 21.51
N ARG A 209 14.30 -31.83 21.78
CA ARG A 209 13.92 -32.72 22.88
C ARG A 209 14.61 -34.08 22.78
N GLY A 210 14.64 -34.67 21.58
CA GLY A 210 15.31 -35.95 21.34
C GLY A 210 16.81 -35.90 21.61
N ILE A 211 17.50 -34.86 21.13
CA ILE A 211 18.93 -34.66 21.36
C ILE A 211 19.22 -34.51 22.86
N LEU A 212 18.45 -33.66 23.55
CA LEU A 212 18.66 -33.39 24.98
C LEU A 212 18.34 -34.61 25.86
N ALA A 213 17.35 -35.42 25.51
CA ALA A 213 17.02 -36.66 26.21
C ALA A 213 18.15 -37.70 26.12
N ALA A 214 18.88 -37.73 25.01
CA ALA A 214 20.04 -38.61 24.83
C ALA A 214 21.31 -38.12 25.56
N ASP A 215 21.28 -36.91 26.14
CA ASP A 215 22.43 -36.17 26.65
C ASP A 215 23.60 -36.09 25.64
N PRO A 216 23.68 -35.02 24.82
CA PRO A 216 24.69 -34.89 23.77
C PRO A 216 26.12 -34.67 24.33
N ARG A 217 26.28 -34.53 25.65
CA ARG A 217 27.57 -34.28 26.27
C ARG A 217 28.41 -35.56 26.34
N SER A 218 29.69 -35.43 26.00
CA SER A 218 30.65 -36.53 26.19
C SER A 218 30.72 -36.95 27.67
N VAL A 219 31.04 -38.23 27.91
CA VAL A 219 31.21 -38.77 29.28
C VAL A 219 32.24 -37.95 30.06
N TYR A 220 33.31 -37.51 29.39
CA TYR A 220 34.29 -36.58 29.96
C TYR A 220 33.64 -35.30 30.47
N ARG A 221 32.83 -34.62 29.64
CA ARG A 221 32.20 -33.35 30.04
C ARG A 221 31.21 -33.55 31.20
N ARG A 222 30.49 -34.67 31.21
CA ARG A 222 29.55 -35.02 32.31
C ARG A 222 30.24 -35.24 33.66
N THR A 223 31.45 -35.79 33.65
CA THR A 223 32.13 -36.23 34.87
C THR A 223 33.24 -35.29 35.35
N ARG A 224 33.90 -34.59 34.42
CA ARG A 224 35.14 -33.83 34.68
C ARG A 224 34.97 -32.32 34.56
N CYS A 225 33.95 -31.84 33.84
CA CYS A 225 33.74 -30.40 33.66
C CYS A 225 32.74 -29.87 34.70
N ARG A 226 33.10 -28.76 35.36
CA ARG A 226 32.19 -28.03 36.26
C ARG A 226 31.16 -27.18 35.49
N ASP A 227 31.49 -26.84 34.25
CA ASP A 227 30.62 -26.06 33.39
C ASP A 227 29.39 -26.88 32.97
N ARG A 228 28.22 -26.36 33.33
CA ARG A 228 26.92 -26.95 33.06
C ARG A 228 26.27 -26.39 31.80
N LEU A 229 26.84 -25.33 31.21
CA LEU A 229 26.41 -24.84 29.92
C LEU A 229 26.90 -25.76 28.81
N PHE A 230 26.02 -25.99 27.84
CA PHE A 230 26.32 -26.73 26.63
C PHE A 230 25.64 -26.03 25.45
N PHE A 231 26.32 -26.01 24.33
CA PHE A 231 25.79 -25.47 23.09
C PHE A 231 25.95 -26.50 21.98
N PHE A 232 24.97 -26.54 21.10
CA PHE A 232 25.01 -27.35 19.88
C PHE A 232 24.22 -26.64 18.79
N THR A 233 24.50 -27.02 17.55
CA THR A 233 23.75 -26.55 16.39
C THR A 233 22.75 -27.61 15.95
N LEU A 234 21.55 -27.16 15.57
CA LEU A 234 20.55 -27.97 14.90
C LEU A 234 20.06 -27.17 13.71
N ASP A 235 20.33 -27.70 12.51
CA ASP A 235 19.98 -27.03 11.25
C ASP A 235 20.60 -25.60 11.22
N SER A 236 19.79 -24.55 11.06
CA SER A 236 20.21 -23.15 11.05
C SER A 236 20.14 -22.46 12.42
N ALA A 237 19.99 -23.21 13.51
CA ALA A 237 19.89 -22.69 14.88
C ALA A 237 21.03 -23.16 15.80
N GLU A 238 21.59 -22.23 16.58
CA GLU A 238 22.45 -22.48 17.73
C GLU A 238 21.59 -22.52 19.01
N ILE A 239 21.68 -23.62 19.75
CA ILE A 239 20.91 -23.87 20.98
C ILE A 239 21.88 -23.86 22.16
N THR A 240 21.63 -22.98 23.13
CA THR A 240 22.32 -22.93 24.41
C THR A 240 21.42 -23.55 25.48
N CYS A 241 21.95 -24.54 26.19
CA CYS A 241 21.23 -25.24 27.25
C CYS A 241 22.09 -25.38 28.51
N TRP A 242 21.41 -25.52 29.64
CA TRP A 242 22.01 -25.73 30.94
C TRP A 242 21.57 -27.07 31.51
N PHE A 243 22.55 -27.86 31.95
CA PHE A 243 22.33 -29.19 32.52
C PHE A 243 22.39 -29.14 34.04
N GLY A 244 21.22 -29.30 34.66
CA GLY A 244 21.04 -29.45 36.09
C GLY A 244 21.17 -30.89 36.58
N ASP A 245 20.93 -31.09 37.87
CA ASP A 245 20.91 -32.43 38.46
C ASP A 245 19.58 -33.12 38.10
N GLY A 246 19.59 -33.92 37.04
CA GLY A 246 18.41 -34.65 36.56
C GLY A 246 17.49 -33.86 35.63
N PHE A 247 17.90 -32.68 35.18
CA PHE A 247 17.13 -31.89 34.21
C PHE A 247 18.02 -31.14 33.23
N VAL A 248 17.38 -30.65 32.17
CA VAL A 248 18.00 -29.80 31.15
C VAL A 248 17.05 -28.68 30.77
N GLU A 249 17.59 -27.47 30.69
CA GLU A 249 16.83 -26.27 30.35
C GLU A 249 17.46 -25.61 29.13
N VAL A 250 16.63 -25.29 28.13
CA VAL A 250 17.07 -24.50 26.97
C VAL A 250 17.01 -23.03 27.34
N LEU A 251 18.17 -22.40 27.44
CA LEU A 251 18.29 -21.00 27.85
C LEU A 251 18.15 -20.04 26.67
N ARG A 252 18.58 -20.45 25.47
CA ARG A 252 18.55 -19.59 24.29
C ARG A 252 18.59 -20.38 22.99
N VAL A 253 17.86 -19.90 22.00
CA VAL A 253 17.93 -20.35 20.60
C VAL A 253 18.26 -19.13 19.74
N ARG A 254 19.31 -19.21 18.91
CA ARG A 254 19.72 -18.12 18.00
C ARG A 254 19.92 -18.66 16.57
N PRO A 255 19.72 -17.87 15.52
CA PRO A 255 20.20 -18.23 14.19
C PRO A 255 21.74 -18.38 14.18
N VAL A 256 22.23 -19.38 13.45
CA VAL A 256 23.64 -19.45 13.08
C VAL A 256 23.94 -18.30 12.12
N GLN A 257 24.88 -17.42 12.49
CA GLN A 257 25.32 -16.35 11.59
C GLN A 257 26.10 -16.98 10.44
N THR A 258 25.51 -17.07 9.25
CA THR A 258 26.25 -17.38 8.04
C THR A 258 27.25 -16.23 7.82
N GLN A 259 28.53 -16.48 8.08
CA GLN A 259 29.56 -15.59 7.57
C GLN A 259 29.50 -15.69 6.04
N GLU A 260 29.01 -14.65 5.39
CA GLU A 260 29.21 -14.49 3.95
C GLU A 260 30.72 -14.46 3.71
N ILE A 261 31.23 -15.53 3.10
CA ILE A 261 32.60 -15.56 2.59
C ILE A 261 32.64 -14.52 1.46
N PRO A 262 33.43 -13.45 1.56
CA PRO A 262 33.57 -12.53 0.45
C PRO A 262 34.34 -13.25 -0.66
N THR A 263 33.65 -13.59 -1.76
CA THR A 263 34.28 -13.85 -3.06
C THR A 263 34.78 -12.58 -3.70
#